data_AF-A0A315ALB7-F1
#
_entry.id   AF-A0A315ALB7-F1
#
_cell.length_a   1.000
_cell.length_b   1.000
_cell.length_c   1.000
_cell.angle_alpha   90.00
_cell.angle_beta   90.00
_cell.angle_gamma   90.00
#
_symmetry.space_group_name_H-M   'P 1'
#
loop_
_entity.id
_entity.type
_entity.pdbx_description
1 polymer ?
#
loop_
_entity_poly.entity_id
_entity_poly.type
_entity_poly.pdbx_seq_one_letter_code
_entity_poly.pdbx_strand_id
1 'polypeptide(L)'
;MTFTRTTLFSALLLAFTVVATAAPMSKDEYKVGKETITAKYKADKKACDAHSGNAKDICIEEAKGAEKISLAELQAKHEPSTKHNYDVAVAKAKSAYAVAKEKCDDQAGNAKDVCRKEAKATYTTAMAEAKLTEKTSENEKQAAEKITDAKSTAMDKNASAKKDATTDIRDANYKTAIEKCDALAGDAKAKCVAEAKTHFGK
;
A
#
# COMPACT_ATOMS: atom_id res chain seq x y z
N MET A 1 -23.24 16.35 -54.33
CA MET A 1 -22.09 15.43 -54.36
C MET A 1 -21.82 14.97 -52.94
N THR A 2 -22.14 13.70 -52.69
CA THR A 2 -21.91 12.95 -51.45
C THR A 2 -20.42 12.64 -51.29
N PHE A 3 -19.85 12.90 -50.11
CA PHE A 3 -18.52 12.38 -49.74
C PHE A 3 -18.65 11.45 -48.54
N THR A 4 -18.34 10.19 -48.82
CA THR A 4 -18.41 9.02 -47.94
C THR A 4 -17.29 9.05 -46.91
N ARG A 5 -17.63 8.82 -45.64
CA ARG A 5 -16.67 8.65 -44.53
C ARG A 5 -16.14 7.21 -44.52
N THR A 6 -14.84 7.03 -44.74
CA THR A 6 -14.17 5.74 -44.53
C THR A 6 -13.46 5.76 -43.18
N THR A 7 -14.09 5.20 -42.16
CA THR A 7 -13.45 4.89 -40.86
C THR A 7 -12.65 3.60 -40.99
N LEU A 8 -11.32 3.71 -40.97
CA LEU A 8 -10.41 2.59 -40.74
C LEU A 8 -10.31 2.32 -39.23
N PHE A 9 -10.79 1.16 -38.79
CA PHE A 9 -10.55 0.65 -37.44
C PHE A 9 -9.15 0.01 -37.38
N SER A 10 -8.17 0.70 -36.80
CA SER A 10 -6.92 0.09 -36.35
C SER A 10 -7.16 -0.60 -35.01
N ALA A 11 -7.12 -1.92 -35.00
CA ALA A 11 -7.09 -2.72 -33.79
C ALA A 11 -5.76 -2.52 -33.05
N LEU A 12 -5.77 -1.70 -32.00
CA LEU A 12 -4.63 -1.52 -31.11
C LEU A 12 -4.61 -2.68 -30.11
N LEU A 13 -3.72 -3.64 -30.35
CA LEU A 13 -3.36 -4.70 -29.39
C LEU A 13 -2.85 -4.06 -28.10
N LEU A 14 -3.60 -4.22 -27.00
CA LEU A 14 -3.15 -3.92 -25.65
C LEU A 14 -1.97 -4.84 -25.30
N ALA A 15 -0.75 -4.35 -25.47
CA ALA A 15 0.43 -4.94 -24.86
C ALA A 15 0.28 -4.81 -23.34
N PHE A 16 0.20 -5.94 -22.64
CA PHE A 16 0.37 -5.99 -21.19
C PHE A 16 1.77 -5.43 -20.87
N THR A 17 1.83 -4.17 -20.44
CA THR A 17 3.05 -3.63 -19.83
C THR A 17 3.26 -4.36 -18.52
N VAL A 18 4.28 -5.21 -18.47
CA VAL A 18 4.84 -5.69 -17.20
C VAL A 18 5.20 -4.44 -16.40
N VAL A 19 4.44 -4.13 -15.35
CA VAL A 19 4.86 -3.14 -14.37
C VAL A 19 6.08 -3.76 -13.68
N ALA A 20 7.27 -3.29 -14.08
CA ALA A 20 8.49 -3.62 -13.37
C ALA A 20 8.36 -3.06 -11.94
N THR A 21 8.05 -3.92 -10.98
CA THR A 21 8.11 -3.57 -9.56
C THR A 21 9.58 -3.35 -9.23
N ALA A 22 10.01 -2.10 -9.14
CA ALA A 22 11.37 -1.76 -8.70
C ALA A 22 11.62 -2.42 -7.34
N ALA A 23 12.69 -3.19 -7.24
CA ALA A 23 13.11 -3.79 -5.97
C ALA A 23 13.35 -2.67 -4.94
N PRO A 24 13.04 -2.90 -3.65
CA PRO A 24 13.34 -1.93 -2.61
C PRO A 24 14.85 -1.63 -2.59
N MET A 25 15.20 -0.36 -2.35
CA MET A 25 16.59 0.10 -2.35
C MET A 25 17.42 -0.70 -1.36
N SER A 26 18.62 -1.14 -1.76
CA SER A 26 19.53 -1.88 -0.89
C SER A 26 20.08 -1.01 0.25
N LYS A 27 20.61 -1.64 1.30
CA LYS A 27 21.24 -0.92 2.43
C LYS A 27 22.45 -0.08 1.99
N ASP A 28 23.22 -0.58 1.01
CA ASP A 28 24.39 0.14 0.49
C ASP A 28 23.97 1.36 -0.33
N GLU A 29 22.97 1.22 -1.22
CA GLU A 29 22.41 2.36 -1.96
C GLU A 29 21.78 3.40 -1.02
N TYR A 30 21.12 2.96 0.06
CA TYR A 30 20.57 3.84 1.08
C TYR A 30 21.67 4.62 1.81
N LYS A 31 22.77 3.96 2.19
CA LYS A 31 23.93 4.63 2.81
C LYS A 31 24.55 5.66 1.86
N VAL A 32 24.80 5.29 0.60
CA VAL A 32 25.33 6.19 -0.43
C VAL A 32 24.38 7.37 -0.69
N GLY A 33 23.08 7.11 -0.71
CA GLY A 33 22.04 8.14 -0.83
C GLY A 33 22.11 9.15 0.30
N LYS A 34 22.23 8.69 1.56
CA LYS A 34 22.39 9.59 2.73
C LYS A 34 23.65 10.46 2.62
N GLU A 35 24.77 9.87 2.26
CA GLU A 35 26.04 10.58 2.10
C GLU A 35 25.92 11.64 1.00
N THR A 36 25.27 11.31 -0.12
CA THR A 36 25.03 12.21 -1.24
C THR A 36 24.13 13.38 -0.85
N ILE A 37 23.04 13.13 -0.12
CA ILE A 37 22.14 14.18 0.38
C ILE A 37 22.88 15.11 1.35
N THR A 38 23.66 14.54 2.27
CA THR A 38 24.45 15.32 3.24
C THR A 38 25.51 16.17 2.54
N ALA A 39 26.19 15.62 1.53
CA ALA A 39 27.17 16.34 0.74
C ALA A 39 26.52 17.48 -0.05
N LYS A 40 25.35 17.23 -0.66
CA LYS A 40 24.57 18.27 -1.35
C LYS A 40 24.15 19.38 -0.39
N TYR A 41 23.64 19.07 0.79
CA TYR A 41 23.30 20.06 1.80
C TYR A 41 24.50 20.94 2.17
N LYS A 42 25.68 20.35 2.40
CA LYS A 42 26.91 21.11 2.69
C LYS A 42 27.26 22.06 1.54
N ALA A 43 27.15 21.61 0.29
CA ALA A 43 27.40 22.43 -0.88
C ALA A 43 26.38 23.57 -1.02
N ASP A 44 25.08 23.27 -0.91
CA ASP A 44 24.00 24.24 -1.01
C ASP A 44 24.10 25.30 0.11
N LYS A 45 24.36 24.87 1.35
CA LYS A 45 24.57 25.77 2.48
C LYS A 45 25.76 26.70 2.27
N LYS A 46 26.86 26.20 1.70
CA LYS A 46 28.03 27.03 1.34
C LYS A 46 27.69 28.01 0.23
N ALA A 47 26.89 27.61 -0.75
CA ALA A 47 26.44 28.51 -1.82
C ALA A 47 25.64 29.70 -1.25
N CYS A 48 24.93 29.52 -0.12
CA CYS A 48 24.25 30.62 0.57
C CYS A 48 25.18 31.73 1.10
N ASP A 49 26.50 31.52 1.15
CA ASP A 49 27.46 32.58 1.50
C ASP A 49 27.50 33.71 0.47
N ALA A 50 26.97 33.51 -0.74
CA ALA A 50 26.77 34.55 -1.74
C ALA A 50 25.66 35.56 -1.37
N HIS A 51 24.88 35.28 -0.32
CA HIS A 51 23.80 36.14 0.17
C HIS A 51 24.14 36.76 1.54
N SER A 52 23.38 37.77 1.95
CA SER A 52 23.52 38.42 3.26
C SER A 52 22.14 38.77 3.85
N GLY A 53 22.11 38.98 5.17
CA GLY A 53 20.86 39.25 5.90
C GLY A 53 19.83 38.14 5.74
N ASN A 54 18.55 38.52 5.73
CA ASN A 54 17.43 37.57 5.64
C ASN A 54 17.48 36.69 4.39
N ALA A 55 18.01 37.20 3.27
CA ALA A 55 18.17 36.40 2.05
C ALA A 55 19.12 35.19 2.28
N LYS A 56 20.14 35.35 3.12
CA LYS A 56 21.02 34.24 3.53
C LYS A 56 20.28 33.25 4.42
N ASP A 57 19.49 33.74 5.38
CA ASP A 57 18.73 32.89 6.30
C ASP A 57 17.69 32.05 5.55
N ILE A 58 16.95 32.65 4.62
CA ILE A 58 16.03 31.95 3.70
C ILE A 58 16.78 30.85 2.94
N CYS A 59 17.91 31.17 2.31
CA CYS A 59 18.70 30.19 1.56
C CYS A 59 19.13 29.00 2.44
N ILE A 60 19.58 29.28 3.66
CA ILE A 60 19.99 28.24 4.61
C ILE A 60 18.81 27.36 5.03
N GLU A 61 17.63 27.93 5.30
CA GLU A 61 16.43 27.16 5.64
C GLU A 61 15.89 26.36 4.47
N GLU A 62 15.98 26.87 3.23
CA GLU A 62 15.66 26.12 2.02
C GLU A 62 16.61 24.92 1.85
N ALA A 63 17.92 25.11 2.05
CA ALA A 63 18.91 24.02 1.98
C ALA A 63 18.69 22.95 3.07
N LYS A 64 18.47 23.36 4.33
CA LYS A 64 18.12 22.44 5.43
C LYS A 64 16.80 21.71 5.15
N GLY A 65 15.83 22.42 4.56
CA GLY A 65 14.54 21.87 4.22
C GLY A 65 14.64 20.78 3.15
N ALA A 66 15.41 21.06 2.10
CA ALA A 66 15.71 20.09 1.04
C ALA A 66 16.41 18.84 1.60
N GLU A 67 17.41 19.00 2.47
CA GLU A 67 18.08 17.88 3.13
C GLU A 67 17.09 16.98 3.88
N LYS A 68 16.26 17.56 4.75
CA LYS A 68 15.29 16.82 5.56
C LYS A 68 14.26 16.09 4.71
N ILE A 69 13.75 16.74 3.67
CA ILE A 69 12.78 16.14 2.74
C ILE A 69 13.44 14.96 2.01
N SER A 70 14.63 15.16 1.45
CA SER A 70 15.34 14.09 0.72
C SER A 70 15.69 12.92 1.62
N LEU A 71 16.09 13.15 2.88
CA LEU A 71 16.34 12.07 3.84
C LEU A 71 15.07 11.27 4.17
N ALA A 72 13.94 11.95 4.35
CA ALA A 72 12.65 11.29 4.59
C ALA A 72 12.18 10.51 3.35
N GLU A 73 12.32 11.07 2.15
CA GLU A 73 11.97 10.39 0.90
C GLU A 73 12.87 9.19 0.64
N LEU A 74 14.17 9.30 0.96
CA LEU A 74 15.12 8.21 0.90
C LEU A 74 14.72 7.07 1.86
N GLN A 75 14.31 7.41 3.09
CA GLN A 75 13.80 6.44 4.05
C GLN A 75 12.54 5.74 3.54
N ALA A 76 11.58 6.50 2.99
CA ALA A 76 10.36 5.93 2.43
C ALA A 76 10.62 5.01 1.21
N LYS A 77 11.70 5.25 0.45
CA LYS A 77 12.12 4.37 -0.65
C LYS A 77 12.83 3.11 -0.16
N HIS A 78 13.61 3.20 0.91
CA HIS A 78 14.31 2.06 1.49
C HIS A 78 13.37 1.13 2.25
N GLU A 79 12.48 1.70 3.06
CA GLU A 79 11.49 0.99 3.85
C GLU A 79 10.10 1.61 3.57
N PRO A 80 9.39 1.18 2.51
CA PRO A 80 8.07 1.71 2.20
C PRO A 80 7.05 1.39 3.30
N SER A 81 6.44 2.42 3.90
CA SER A 81 5.35 2.27 4.86
C SER A 81 4.47 3.52 4.94
N THR A 82 3.24 3.37 5.43
CA THR A 82 2.34 4.50 5.71
C THR A 82 2.99 5.53 6.63
N LYS A 83 3.71 5.06 7.66
CA LYS A 83 4.45 5.92 8.58
C LYS A 83 5.55 6.72 7.88
N HIS A 84 6.33 6.10 7.00
CA HIS A 84 7.40 6.82 6.30
C HIS A 84 6.87 7.82 5.27
N ASN A 85 5.72 7.53 4.64
CA ASN A 85 5.02 8.52 3.81
C ASN A 85 4.50 9.71 4.64
N TYR A 86 3.98 9.46 5.84
CA TYR A 86 3.63 10.51 6.80
C TYR A 86 4.86 11.35 7.19
N ASP A 87 5.99 10.72 7.52
CA ASP A 87 7.22 11.41 7.88
C ASP A 87 7.72 12.33 6.74
N VAL A 88 7.55 11.93 5.47
CA VAL A 88 7.82 12.79 4.29
C VAL A 88 6.90 14.01 4.26
N ALA A 89 5.59 13.83 4.45
CA ALA A 89 4.64 14.93 4.46
C ALA A 89 4.92 15.92 5.60
N VAL A 90 5.27 15.40 6.79
CA VAL A 90 5.67 16.21 7.94
C VAL A 90 6.97 16.99 7.66
N ALA A 91 7.96 16.36 7.03
CA ALA A 91 9.20 17.04 6.65
C ALA A 91 8.91 18.20 5.67
N LYS A 92 8.08 17.97 4.65
CA LYS A 92 7.66 19.01 3.70
C LYS A 92 6.95 20.17 4.38
N ALA A 93 5.98 19.88 5.25
CA ALA A 93 5.24 20.91 5.98
C ALA A 93 6.14 21.75 6.91
N LYS A 94 7.03 21.10 7.67
CA LYS A 94 7.96 21.79 8.58
C LYS A 94 8.96 22.67 7.82
N SER A 95 9.52 22.15 6.71
CA SER A 95 10.45 22.90 5.87
C SER A 95 9.78 24.12 5.23
N ALA A 96 8.58 23.95 4.67
CA ALA A 96 7.81 25.06 4.09
C ALA A 96 7.49 26.14 5.14
N TYR A 97 7.11 25.73 6.36
CA TYR A 97 6.84 26.66 7.46
C TYR A 97 8.10 27.42 7.91
N ALA A 98 9.26 26.74 8.00
CA ALA A 98 10.51 27.40 8.35
C ALA A 98 10.88 28.48 7.33
N VAL A 99 10.84 28.15 6.04
CA VAL A 99 11.11 29.10 4.94
C VAL A 99 10.11 30.25 4.94
N ALA A 100 8.82 29.96 5.17
CA ALA A 100 7.78 30.99 5.23
C ALA A 100 8.01 31.98 6.39
N LYS A 101 8.50 31.50 7.54
CA LYS A 101 8.83 32.37 8.67
C LYS A 101 9.95 33.35 8.34
N GLU A 102 11.03 32.87 7.72
CA GLU A 102 12.13 33.75 7.29
C GLU A 102 11.64 34.75 6.23
N LYS A 103 10.81 34.33 5.28
CA LYS A 103 10.17 35.25 4.31
C LYS A 103 9.28 36.31 4.97
N CYS A 104 8.59 35.96 6.05
CA CYS A 104 7.82 36.93 6.84
C CYS A 104 8.72 37.93 7.58
N ASP A 105 10.00 37.62 7.80
CA ASP A 105 10.90 38.48 8.55
C ASP A 105 11.38 39.72 7.78
N ASP A 106 11.19 39.73 6.45
CA ASP A 106 11.33 40.94 5.61
C ASP A 106 10.22 41.98 5.84
N GLN A 107 9.12 41.58 6.50
CA GLN A 107 8.00 42.46 6.80
C GLN A 107 8.15 43.11 8.18
N ALA A 108 7.36 44.16 8.45
CA ALA A 108 7.35 44.85 9.73
C ALA A 108 5.92 45.11 10.25
N GLY A 109 5.80 45.30 11.56
CA GLY A 109 4.53 45.60 12.23
C GLY A 109 3.44 44.55 11.99
N ASN A 110 2.20 45.01 11.82
CA ASN A 110 1.05 44.12 11.64
C ASN A 110 1.18 43.19 10.42
N ALA A 111 1.85 43.62 9.34
CA ALA A 111 2.04 42.78 8.16
C ALA A 111 2.81 41.49 8.50
N LYS A 112 3.91 41.63 9.26
CA LYS A 112 4.72 40.49 9.74
C LYS A 112 3.90 39.54 10.61
N ASP A 113 3.08 40.08 11.51
CA ASP A 113 2.26 39.27 12.41
C ASP A 113 1.19 38.48 11.65
N VAL A 114 0.55 39.10 10.66
CA VAL A 114 -0.41 38.44 9.76
C VAL A 114 0.29 37.34 8.96
N CYS A 115 1.42 37.66 8.33
CA CYS A 115 2.22 36.69 7.55
C CYS A 115 2.59 35.46 8.39
N ARG A 116 3.08 35.65 9.63
CA ARG A 116 3.45 34.54 10.53
C ARG A 116 2.24 33.71 10.95
N LYS A 117 1.08 34.33 11.18
CA LYS A 117 -0.18 33.63 11.48
C LYS A 117 -0.66 32.79 10.29
N GLU A 118 -0.60 33.34 9.09
CA GLU A 118 -0.94 32.63 7.86
C GLU A 118 0.01 31.45 7.61
N ALA A 119 1.32 31.65 7.75
CA ALA A 119 2.31 30.58 7.64
C ALA A 119 2.04 29.45 8.65
N LYS A 120 1.68 29.80 9.89
CA LYS A 120 1.32 28.82 10.92
C LYS A 120 0.01 28.11 10.60
N ALA A 121 -0.99 28.81 10.07
CA ALA A 121 -2.26 28.21 9.66
C ALA A 121 -2.02 27.18 8.55
N THR A 122 -1.26 27.53 7.51
CA THR A 122 -0.87 26.60 6.44
C THR A 122 -0.10 25.39 6.99
N TYR A 123 0.83 25.60 7.92
CA TYR A 123 1.54 24.50 8.59
C TYR A 123 0.60 23.57 9.35
N THR A 124 -0.33 24.12 10.14
CA THR A 124 -1.31 23.34 10.90
C THR A 124 -2.23 22.54 9.99
N THR A 125 -2.71 23.14 8.89
CA THR A 125 -3.51 22.44 7.88
C THR A 125 -2.74 21.28 7.25
N ALA A 126 -1.51 21.51 6.79
CA ALA A 126 -0.68 20.46 6.18
C ALA A 126 -0.40 19.30 7.15
N MET A 127 -0.15 19.59 8.43
CA MET A 127 0.05 18.55 9.46
C MET A 127 -1.25 17.76 9.72
N ALA A 128 -2.41 18.41 9.71
CA ALA A 128 -3.70 17.75 9.87
C ALA A 128 -4.03 16.84 8.68
N GLU A 129 -3.80 17.31 7.45
CA GLU A 129 -3.97 16.52 6.22
C GLU A 129 -3.03 15.31 6.18
N ALA A 130 -1.76 15.49 6.56
CA ALA A 130 -0.80 14.39 6.67
C ALA A 130 -1.29 13.32 7.65
N LYS A 131 -1.77 13.74 8.83
CA LYS A 131 -2.30 12.82 9.86
C LYS A 131 -3.58 12.14 9.41
N LEU A 132 -4.47 12.86 8.73
CA LEU A 132 -5.70 12.29 8.17
C LEU A 132 -5.36 11.21 7.14
N THR A 133 -4.41 11.49 6.24
CA THR A 133 -3.97 10.55 5.20
C THR A 133 -3.33 9.30 5.81
N GLU A 134 -2.45 9.47 6.80
CA GLU A 134 -1.87 8.37 7.57
C GLU A 134 -2.98 7.49 8.16
N LYS A 135 -3.94 8.12 8.84
CA LYS A 135 -4.99 7.38 9.54
C LYS A 135 -5.94 6.65 8.59
N THR A 136 -6.28 7.27 7.47
CA THR A 136 -7.10 6.65 6.43
C THR A 136 -6.40 5.41 5.87
N SER A 137 -5.11 5.51 5.52
CA SER A 137 -4.34 4.37 5.01
C SER A 137 -4.21 3.23 6.04
N GLU A 138 -4.02 3.54 7.33
CA GLU A 138 -4.03 2.53 8.40
C GLU A 138 -5.38 1.82 8.50
N ASN A 139 -6.47 2.57 8.47
CA ASN A 139 -7.81 2.02 8.57
C ASN A 139 -8.15 1.14 7.35
N GLU A 140 -7.75 1.56 6.15
CA GLU A 140 -7.90 0.76 4.92
C GLU A 140 -7.10 -0.55 5.01
N LYS A 141 -5.86 -0.51 5.50
CA LYS A 141 -5.05 -1.72 5.71
C LYS A 141 -5.71 -2.67 6.70
N GLN A 142 -6.17 -2.17 7.85
CA GLN A 142 -6.87 -2.98 8.84
C GLN A 142 -8.18 -3.57 8.31
N ALA A 143 -8.92 -2.81 7.49
CA ALA A 143 -10.13 -3.31 6.85
C ALA A 143 -9.81 -4.45 5.86
N ALA A 144 -8.76 -4.28 5.04
CA ALA A 144 -8.32 -5.31 4.09
C ALA A 144 -7.86 -6.60 4.79
N GLU A 145 -7.13 -6.49 5.91
CA GLU A 145 -6.72 -7.62 6.76
C GLU A 145 -7.96 -8.36 7.30
N LYS A 146 -8.91 -7.64 7.92
CA LYS A 146 -10.15 -8.25 8.44
C LYS A 146 -10.99 -8.92 7.37
N ILE A 147 -11.08 -8.33 6.17
CA ILE A 147 -11.79 -8.91 5.03
C ILE A 147 -11.12 -10.22 4.61
N THR A 148 -9.78 -10.26 4.59
CA THR A 148 -9.00 -11.45 4.24
C THR A 148 -9.21 -12.57 5.26
N ASP A 149 -9.15 -12.26 6.55
CA ASP A 149 -9.37 -13.23 7.64
C ASP A 149 -10.80 -13.79 7.62
N ALA A 150 -11.79 -12.92 7.44
CA ALA A 150 -13.20 -13.32 7.34
C ALA A 150 -13.43 -14.22 6.11
N LYS A 151 -12.81 -13.88 4.97
CA LYS A 151 -12.87 -14.70 3.76
C LYS A 151 -12.22 -16.06 3.96
N SER A 152 -11.04 -16.13 4.58
CA SER A 152 -10.38 -17.40 4.90
C SER A 152 -11.27 -18.27 5.78
N THR A 153 -11.81 -17.70 6.85
CA THR A 153 -12.70 -18.40 7.79
C THR A 153 -13.96 -18.94 7.08
N ALA A 154 -14.56 -18.15 6.17
CA ALA A 154 -15.72 -18.58 5.40
C ALA A 154 -15.37 -19.71 4.43
N MET A 155 -14.19 -19.67 3.80
CA MET A 155 -13.70 -20.72 2.91
C MET A 155 -13.48 -22.02 3.66
N ASP A 156 -12.87 -21.98 4.85
CA ASP A 156 -12.63 -23.17 5.68
C ASP A 156 -13.94 -23.82 6.13
N LYS A 157 -14.92 -23.02 6.58
CA LYS A 157 -16.26 -23.52 6.96
C LYS A 157 -17.00 -24.15 5.78
N ASN A 158 -16.88 -23.57 4.59
CA ASN A 158 -17.49 -24.15 3.39
C ASN A 158 -16.80 -25.45 2.98
N ALA A 159 -15.47 -25.53 3.10
CA ALA A 159 -14.72 -26.74 2.82
C ALA A 159 -15.07 -27.87 3.80
N SER A 160 -15.20 -27.56 5.10
CA SER A 160 -15.63 -28.54 6.10
C SER A 160 -17.05 -29.02 5.83
N ALA A 161 -18.00 -28.10 5.61
CA ALA A 161 -19.40 -28.45 5.31
C ALA A 161 -19.52 -29.33 4.06
N LYS A 162 -18.73 -29.06 3.00
CA LYS A 162 -18.69 -29.91 1.80
C LYS A 162 -18.14 -31.31 2.08
N LYS A 163 -17.11 -31.42 2.92
CA LYS A 163 -16.52 -32.71 3.30
C LYS A 163 -17.50 -33.53 4.13
N ASP A 164 -18.18 -32.89 5.07
CA ASP A 164 -19.18 -33.54 5.92
C ASP A 164 -20.35 -34.03 5.06
N ALA A 165 -20.91 -33.16 4.21
CA ALA A 165 -21.97 -33.55 3.28
C ALA A 165 -21.56 -34.70 2.34
N THR A 166 -20.32 -34.70 1.83
CA THR A 166 -19.80 -35.79 0.99
C THR A 166 -19.71 -37.10 1.78
N THR A 167 -19.32 -37.03 3.06
CA THR A 167 -19.24 -38.18 3.95
C THR A 167 -20.63 -38.73 4.23
N ASP A 168 -21.59 -37.87 4.57
CA ASP A 168 -22.97 -38.27 4.84
C ASP A 168 -23.63 -38.92 3.62
N ILE A 169 -23.45 -38.35 2.42
CA ILE A 169 -23.95 -38.91 1.16
C ILE A 169 -23.36 -40.30 0.92
N ARG A 170 -22.03 -40.45 1.10
CA ARG A 170 -21.35 -41.74 0.93
C ARG A 170 -21.86 -42.78 1.93
N ASP A 171 -22.09 -42.39 3.17
CA ASP A 171 -22.56 -43.26 4.24
C ASP A 171 -24.01 -43.71 4.01
N ALA A 172 -24.89 -42.80 3.58
CA ALA A 172 -26.27 -43.13 3.17
C ALA A 172 -26.32 -44.07 1.95
N ASN A 173 -25.47 -43.82 0.95
CA ASN A 173 -25.37 -44.68 -0.23
C ASN A 173 -24.84 -46.07 0.10
N TYR A 174 -23.84 -46.18 1.00
CA TYR A 174 -23.36 -47.47 1.51
C TYR A 174 -24.47 -48.23 2.21
N LYS A 175 -25.21 -47.58 3.14
CA LYS A 175 -26.34 -48.22 3.83
C LYS A 175 -27.37 -48.77 2.84
N THR A 176 -27.75 -47.97 1.85
CA THR A 176 -28.69 -48.37 0.80
C THR A 176 -28.16 -49.55 -0.02
N ALA A 177 -26.85 -49.57 -0.34
CA ALA A 177 -26.23 -50.68 -1.06
C ALA A 177 -26.24 -51.99 -0.25
N ILE A 178 -26.00 -51.91 1.06
CA ILE A 178 -26.10 -53.05 1.95
C ILE A 178 -27.53 -53.59 2.00
N GLU A 179 -28.54 -52.73 2.15
CA GLU A 179 -29.96 -53.14 2.14
C GLU A 179 -30.34 -53.83 0.82
N LYS A 180 -29.78 -53.41 -0.32
CA LYS A 180 -29.97 -54.10 -1.61
C LYS A 180 -29.34 -55.49 -1.63
N CYS A 181 -28.18 -55.69 -0.99
CA CYS A 181 -27.54 -57.00 -0.88
C CYS A 181 -28.36 -57.99 -0.02
N ASP A 182 -29.27 -57.51 0.84
CA ASP A 182 -30.10 -58.37 1.68
C ASP A 182 -31.12 -59.22 0.91
N ALA A 183 -31.42 -58.86 -0.35
CA ALA A 183 -32.22 -59.67 -1.25
C ALA A 183 -31.51 -60.95 -1.76
N LEU A 184 -30.19 -61.08 -1.52
CA LEU A 184 -29.37 -62.21 -1.94
C LEU A 184 -29.15 -63.21 -0.78
N ALA A 185 -28.65 -64.41 -1.09
CA ALA A 185 -28.30 -65.43 -0.09
C ALA A 185 -26.95 -66.09 -0.39
N GLY A 186 -26.32 -66.68 0.64
CA GLY A 186 -25.06 -67.42 0.53
C GLY A 186 -23.91 -66.58 -0.02
N ASP A 187 -23.06 -67.20 -0.86
CA ASP A 187 -21.86 -66.57 -1.42
C ASP A 187 -22.15 -65.32 -2.24
N ALA A 188 -23.32 -65.25 -2.90
CA ALA A 188 -23.72 -64.07 -3.67
C ALA A 188 -23.92 -62.85 -2.77
N LYS A 189 -24.54 -63.02 -1.58
CA LYS A 189 -24.68 -61.95 -0.60
C LYS A 189 -23.32 -61.52 -0.05
N ALA A 190 -22.45 -62.47 0.27
CA ALA A 190 -21.11 -62.20 0.79
C ALA A 190 -20.28 -61.36 -0.20
N LYS A 191 -20.30 -61.71 -1.49
CA LYS A 191 -19.64 -60.94 -2.55
C LYS A 191 -20.22 -59.53 -2.70
N CYS A 192 -21.55 -59.40 -2.75
CA CYS A 192 -22.24 -58.10 -2.85
C CYS A 192 -21.82 -57.15 -1.70
N VAL A 193 -21.79 -57.64 -0.46
CA VAL A 193 -21.37 -56.83 0.70
C VAL A 193 -19.90 -56.44 0.62
N ALA A 194 -19.02 -57.35 0.19
CA ALA A 194 -17.59 -57.06 0.03
C ALA A 194 -17.33 -56.01 -1.06
N GLU A 195 -18.05 -56.09 -2.18
CA GLU A 195 -17.99 -55.11 -3.26
C GLU A 195 -18.50 -53.74 -2.80
N ALA A 196 -19.62 -53.69 -2.06
CA ALA A 196 -20.14 -52.45 -1.49
C ALA A 196 -19.13 -51.79 -0.53
N LYS A 197 -18.50 -52.57 0.36
CA LYS A 197 -17.44 -52.06 1.25
C LYS A 197 -16.27 -51.47 0.46
N THR A 198 -15.83 -52.18 -0.58
CA THR A 198 -14.75 -51.72 -1.46
C THR A 198 -15.13 -50.43 -2.19
N HIS A 199 -16.34 -50.35 -2.75
CA HIS A 199 -16.81 -49.21 -3.51
C HIS A 199 -16.95 -47.93 -2.68
N PHE A 200 -17.43 -48.05 -1.43
CA PHE A 200 -17.64 -46.91 -0.54
C PHE A 200 -16.48 -46.65 0.43
N GLY A 201 -15.43 -47.49 0.41
CA GLY A 201 -14.26 -47.39 1.29
C GLY A 201 -14.63 -47.56 2.77
N LYS A 202 -15.41 -48.60 3.08
CA LYS A 202 -15.93 -48.93 4.41
C LYS A 202 -15.31 -50.19 4.99
#